data_AF-A0A817E831-F1
#
_entry.id   AF-A0A817E831-F1
#
_cell.length_a   1.000
_cell.length_b   1.000
_cell.length_c   1.000
_cell.angle_alpha   90.00
_cell.angle_beta   90.00
_cell.angle_gamma   90.00
#
_symmetry.space_group_name_H-M   'P 1'
#
loop_
_entity.id
_entity.type
_entity.pdbx_description
1 polymer ?
#
loop_
_entity_poly.entity_id
_entity_poly.type
_entity_poly.pdbx_seq_one_letter_code
_entity_poly.pdbx_strand_id
1 'polypeptide(L)'
;MYYIYLAFTNCLHLLRPQRVTGFAFAWLEIIAHRTLMSRFLLYGGRYFRQIQNMYSLLLVDALRLVAPFIRSGENTQSFQAYYKGILKTFMLLLHDFPEFLCEHYYEFCDSLPLISHQLRNIILSSFPKHIRCPDPVKVNIKIDMLNDISTTPTISYNYSLNIQPPKFKTNLDSYLRTRSPVTFLSELRSYLQQGADPGSHYNIRMLNALVLYVATQALSTINNKQPLMSSITHTAHMDIFQNLAVDLDTEGRYLFLNAMANHLRYPNTHTHYFSYTILYLFAEANSEALQEQIVRVLLERLVANRPHPWGLLVTFLELVRNPNLKLWSREFMSISPDVKRLLATLTHGFPQFPTSPMSTQQPAIVKP
;
A
#
# COMPACT_ATOMS: atom_id res chain seq x y z
N MET A 1 -17.20 19.35 -26.40
CA MET A 1 -17.02 19.07 -24.96
C MET A 1 -15.63 18.56 -24.61
N TYR A 2 -15.11 17.47 -25.20
CA TYR A 2 -13.76 16.95 -24.90
C TYR A 2 -12.65 18.03 -24.91
N TYR A 3 -12.59 18.84 -25.97
CA TYR A 3 -11.57 19.89 -26.12
C TYR A 3 -11.64 20.97 -25.02
N ILE A 4 -12.79 21.17 -24.38
CA ILE A 4 -12.91 22.10 -23.24
C ILE A 4 -12.13 21.52 -22.05
N TYR A 5 -12.38 20.25 -21.69
CA TYR A 5 -11.63 19.57 -20.63
C TYR A 5 -10.13 19.56 -20.93
N LEU A 6 -9.73 19.29 -22.17
CA LEU A 6 -8.33 19.32 -22.59
C LEU A 6 -7.72 20.72 -22.41
N ALA A 7 -8.40 21.77 -22.85
CA ALA A 7 -7.91 23.15 -22.72
C ALA A 7 -7.74 23.57 -21.26
N PHE A 8 -8.75 23.30 -20.41
CA PHE A 8 -8.66 23.58 -18.97
C PHE A 8 -7.55 22.78 -18.30
N THR A 9 -7.42 21.50 -18.62
CA THR A 9 -6.36 20.64 -18.07
C THR A 9 -4.99 21.15 -18.46
N ASN A 10 -4.77 21.47 -19.73
CA ASN A 10 -3.50 22.00 -20.20
C ASN A 10 -3.15 23.31 -19.51
N CYS A 11 -4.12 24.23 -19.39
CA CYS A 11 -3.93 25.50 -18.69
C CYS A 11 -3.55 25.28 -17.22
N LEU A 12 -4.33 24.47 -16.49
CA LEU A 12 -4.08 24.18 -15.07
C LEU A 12 -2.76 23.42 -14.86
N HIS A 13 -2.41 22.49 -15.74
CA HIS A 13 -1.13 21.77 -15.69
C HIS A 13 0.07 22.71 -15.93
N LEU A 14 -0.05 23.65 -16.87
CA LEU A 14 0.97 24.67 -17.11
C LEU A 14 1.15 25.59 -15.89
N LEU A 15 0.04 25.93 -15.22
CA LEU A 15 -0.03 26.76 -14.01
C LEU A 15 0.15 25.97 -12.71
N ARG A 16 0.60 24.71 -12.77
CA ARG A 16 0.74 23.87 -11.57
C ARG A 16 1.59 24.54 -10.48
N PRO A 17 1.35 24.24 -9.19
CA PRO A 17 1.99 24.94 -8.08
C PRO A 17 3.53 24.89 -8.06
N GLN A 18 4.13 23.87 -8.67
CA GLN A 18 5.60 23.75 -8.80
C GLN A 18 6.19 24.77 -9.78
N ARG A 19 5.38 25.33 -10.69
CA ARG A 19 5.80 26.38 -11.63
C ARG A 19 5.38 27.76 -11.17
N VAL A 20 4.19 27.88 -10.58
CA VAL A 20 3.61 29.16 -10.16
C VAL A 20 3.22 29.06 -8.68
N THR A 21 4.20 29.09 -7.79
CA THR A 21 4.00 28.84 -6.34
C THR A 21 3.06 29.85 -5.69
N GLY A 22 3.09 31.12 -6.11
CA GLY A 22 2.18 32.17 -5.61
C GLY A 22 0.69 31.91 -5.93
N PHE A 23 0.41 31.05 -6.90
CA PHE A 23 -0.96 30.67 -7.29
C PHE A 23 -1.42 29.35 -6.63
N ALA A 24 -0.59 28.70 -5.81
CA ALA A 24 -0.84 27.34 -5.32
C ALA A 24 -2.20 27.18 -4.63
N PHE A 25 -2.57 28.08 -3.71
CA PHE A 25 -3.84 28.00 -2.97
C PHE A 25 -5.06 28.14 -3.89
N ALA A 26 -5.08 29.17 -4.72
CA ALA A 26 -6.17 29.39 -5.68
C ALA A 26 -6.25 28.25 -6.71
N TRP A 27 -5.10 27.74 -7.15
CA TRP A 27 -5.03 26.56 -8.02
C TRP A 27 -5.66 25.33 -7.36
N LEU A 28 -5.34 25.07 -6.08
CA LEU A 28 -5.92 23.96 -5.32
C LEU A 28 -7.44 24.15 -5.14
N GLU A 29 -7.90 25.37 -4.86
CA GLU A 29 -9.34 25.66 -4.76
C GLU A 29 -10.08 25.38 -6.08
N ILE A 30 -9.49 25.73 -7.22
CA ILE A 30 -10.08 25.44 -8.54
C ILE A 30 -10.17 23.94 -8.75
N ILE A 31 -9.09 23.18 -8.55
CA ILE A 31 -9.11 21.74 -8.79
C ILE A 31 -10.04 21.01 -7.81
N ALA A 32 -10.12 21.48 -6.56
CA ALA A 32 -10.98 20.90 -5.53
C ALA A 32 -12.44 21.37 -5.64
N HIS A 33 -12.76 22.31 -6.53
CA HIS A 33 -14.11 22.84 -6.66
C HIS A 33 -15.09 21.76 -7.12
N ARG A 34 -16.17 21.55 -6.36
CA ARG A 34 -17.19 20.51 -6.59
C ARG A 34 -17.71 20.44 -8.03
N THR A 35 -17.89 21.60 -8.68
CA THR A 35 -18.39 21.68 -10.05
C THR A 35 -17.34 21.22 -11.05
N LEU A 36 -16.07 21.56 -10.84
CA LEU A 36 -15.01 21.10 -11.73
C LEU A 36 -14.87 19.59 -11.60
N MET A 37 -14.71 19.10 -10.36
CA MET A 37 -14.57 17.68 -10.04
C MET A 37 -15.71 16.85 -10.63
N SER A 38 -16.97 17.20 -10.37
CA SER A 38 -18.13 16.48 -10.92
C SER A 38 -18.19 16.49 -12.45
N ARG A 39 -17.81 17.59 -13.11
CA ARG A 39 -17.79 17.66 -14.58
C ARG A 39 -16.74 16.73 -15.18
N PHE A 40 -15.55 16.63 -14.59
CA PHE A 40 -14.52 15.71 -15.02
C PHE A 40 -14.90 14.25 -14.74
N LEU A 41 -15.41 13.96 -13.53
CA LEU A 41 -15.57 12.59 -13.06
C LEU A 41 -16.89 11.93 -13.47
N LEU A 42 -17.96 12.70 -13.72
CA LEU A 42 -19.28 12.19 -14.13
C LEU A 42 -19.55 12.34 -15.64
N TYR A 43 -18.52 12.64 -16.44
CA TYR A 43 -18.68 12.73 -17.88
C TYR A 43 -19.04 11.36 -18.48
N GLY A 44 -20.25 11.22 -19.03
CA GLY A 44 -20.76 9.95 -19.58
C GLY A 44 -20.52 9.72 -21.08
N GLY A 45 -19.63 10.48 -21.73
CA GLY A 45 -19.38 10.35 -23.18
C GLY A 45 -18.23 9.40 -23.53
N ARG A 46 -17.98 9.22 -24.84
CA ARG A 46 -16.95 8.30 -25.37
C ARG A 46 -15.51 8.54 -24.86
N TYR A 47 -15.24 9.73 -24.32
CA TYR A 47 -13.93 10.14 -23.81
C TYR A 47 -13.82 10.13 -22.28
N PHE A 48 -14.71 9.43 -21.56
CA PHE A 48 -14.76 9.49 -20.10
C PHE A 48 -13.44 9.11 -19.42
N ARG A 49 -12.78 8.03 -19.86
CA ARG A 49 -11.51 7.60 -19.27
C ARG A 49 -10.40 8.64 -19.49
N GLN A 50 -10.32 9.19 -20.70
CA GLN A 50 -9.32 10.21 -21.02
C GLN A 50 -9.52 11.47 -20.17
N ILE A 51 -10.78 11.87 -19.93
CA ILE A 51 -11.11 13.03 -19.09
C ILE A 51 -10.82 12.73 -17.61
N GLN A 52 -11.10 11.53 -17.11
CA GLN A 52 -10.71 11.15 -15.75
C GLN A 52 -9.18 11.15 -15.58
N ASN A 53 -8.43 10.64 -16.56
CA ASN A 53 -6.96 10.69 -16.55
C ASN A 53 -6.42 12.14 -16.59
N MET A 54 -7.13 13.06 -17.27
CA MET A 54 -6.78 14.49 -17.22
C MET A 54 -6.91 15.05 -15.81
N TYR A 55 -7.98 14.68 -15.09
CA TYR A 55 -8.16 15.11 -13.71
C TYR A 55 -7.17 14.43 -12.76
N SER A 56 -6.84 13.15 -12.98
CA SER A 56 -5.83 12.44 -12.20
C SER A 56 -4.44 13.07 -12.35
N LEU A 57 -4.07 13.53 -13.55
CA LEU A 57 -2.85 14.30 -13.79
C LEU A 57 -2.79 15.55 -12.90
N LEU A 58 -3.87 16.33 -12.81
CA LEU A 58 -3.92 17.52 -11.96
C LEU A 58 -3.76 17.14 -10.48
N LEU A 59 -4.42 16.08 -10.01
CA LEU A 59 -4.21 15.60 -8.64
C LEU A 59 -2.77 15.16 -8.39
N VAL A 60 -2.13 14.49 -9.35
CA VAL A 60 -0.71 14.13 -9.27
C VAL A 60 0.18 15.37 -9.19
N ASP A 61 -0.10 16.44 -9.93
CA ASP A 61 0.62 17.70 -9.76
C ASP A 61 0.42 18.27 -8.35
N ALA A 62 -0.77 18.18 -7.77
CA ALA A 62 -1.02 18.61 -6.40
C ALA A 62 -0.18 17.81 -5.38
N LEU A 63 -0.10 16.48 -5.54
CA LEU A 63 0.68 15.58 -4.69
C LEU A 63 2.19 15.81 -4.83
N ARG A 64 2.67 16.01 -6.06
CA ARG A 64 4.09 16.26 -6.33
C ARG A 64 4.60 17.55 -5.71
N LEU A 65 3.74 18.55 -5.50
CA LEU A 65 4.14 19.77 -4.81
C LEU A 65 4.49 19.46 -3.36
N VAL A 66 3.64 18.70 -2.65
CA VAL A 66 3.80 18.46 -1.22
C VAL A 66 4.87 17.41 -0.90
N ALA A 67 5.19 16.52 -1.84
CA ALA A 67 6.16 15.45 -1.66
C ALA A 67 7.52 15.89 -1.07
N PRO A 68 8.24 16.90 -1.61
CA PRO A 68 9.51 17.35 -1.03
C PRO A 68 9.36 17.95 0.37
N PHE A 69 8.30 18.72 0.62
CA PHE A 69 8.03 19.32 1.94
C PHE A 69 7.73 18.28 3.01
N ILE A 70 6.98 17.23 2.65
CA ILE A 70 6.74 16.10 3.53
C ILE A 70 8.06 15.41 3.87
N ARG A 71 8.92 15.14 2.88
CA ARG A 71 10.25 14.52 3.09
C ARG A 71 11.15 15.33 4.02
N SER A 72 11.12 16.66 3.91
CA SER A 72 11.93 17.54 4.76
C SER A 72 11.34 17.77 6.15
N GLY A 73 10.16 17.24 6.45
CA GLY A 73 9.48 17.49 7.73
C GLY A 73 9.01 18.95 7.87
N GLU A 74 8.67 19.60 6.76
CA GLU A 74 8.19 20.98 6.73
C GLU A 74 6.93 21.13 7.61
N ASN A 75 6.87 22.21 8.40
CA ASN A 75 5.81 22.41 9.38
C ASN A 75 5.33 23.87 9.50
N THR A 76 5.67 24.73 8.53
CA THR A 76 5.13 26.10 8.46
C THR A 76 3.61 26.11 8.38
N GLN A 77 2.99 27.18 8.90
CA GLN A 77 1.54 27.37 8.88
C GLN A 77 0.97 27.31 7.46
N SER A 78 1.66 27.89 6.49
CA SER A 78 1.27 27.86 5.08
C SER A 78 1.25 26.44 4.52
N PHE A 79 2.27 25.64 4.80
CA PHE A 79 2.30 24.24 4.39
C PHE A 79 1.20 23.43 5.06
N GLN A 80 1.00 23.58 6.37
CA GLN A 80 -0.09 22.91 7.11
C GLN A 80 -1.47 23.25 6.53
N ALA A 81 -1.73 24.53 6.22
CA ALA A 81 -2.98 24.97 5.62
C ALA A 81 -3.20 24.35 4.22
N TYR A 82 -2.16 24.37 3.38
CA TYR A 82 -2.21 23.79 2.04
C TYR A 82 -2.41 22.26 2.09
N TYR A 83 -1.63 21.56 2.93
CA TYR A 83 -1.72 20.11 3.09
C TYR A 83 -3.07 19.68 3.66
N LYS A 84 -3.66 20.46 4.58
CA LYS A 84 -5.05 20.27 5.03
C LYS A 84 -6.04 20.39 3.87
N GLY A 85 -5.82 21.30 2.92
CA GLY A 85 -6.58 21.40 1.67
C GLY A 85 -6.47 20.13 0.81
N ILE A 86 -5.27 19.59 0.65
CA ILE A 86 -5.03 18.31 -0.06
C ILE A 86 -5.79 17.17 0.63
N LEU A 87 -5.65 17.02 1.95
CA LEU A 87 -6.37 16.00 2.72
C LEU A 87 -7.90 16.11 2.55
N LYS A 88 -8.46 17.33 2.64
CA LYS A 88 -9.89 17.57 2.42
C LYS A 88 -10.33 17.20 1.00
N THR A 89 -9.51 17.52 -0.01
CA THR A 89 -9.80 17.20 -1.41
C THR A 89 -9.87 15.70 -1.62
N PHE A 90 -8.89 14.95 -1.10
CA PHE A 90 -8.89 13.49 -1.20
C PHE A 90 -9.97 12.82 -0.35
N MET A 91 -10.34 13.39 0.81
CA MET A 91 -11.50 12.93 1.59
C MET A 91 -12.82 13.14 0.85
N LEU A 92 -12.99 14.27 0.15
CA LEU A 92 -14.15 14.52 -0.69
C LEU A 92 -14.22 13.51 -1.85
N LEU A 93 -13.09 13.27 -2.52
CA LEU A 93 -13.00 12.25 -3.57
C LEU A 93 -13.33 10.85 -3.04
N LEU A 94 -12.86 10.51 -1.84
CA LEU A 94 -13.17 9.23 -1.21
C LEU A 94 -14.66 9.07 -0.93
N HIS A 95 -15.34 10.13 -0.53
CA HIS A 95 -16.78 10.09 -0.24
C HIS A 95 -17.63 10.07 -1.52
N ASP A 96 -17.38 11.01 -2.43
CA ASP A 96 -18.26 11.23 -3.59
C ASP A 96 -17.90 10.31 -4.78
N PHE A 97 -16.60 10.09 -5.02
CA PHE A 97 -16.04 9.41 -6.19
C PHE A 97 -15.03 8.29 -5.85
N PRO A 98 -15.36 7.34 -4.96
CA PRO A 98 -14.42 6.31 -4.50
C PRO A 98 -13.91 5.41 -5.63
N GLU A 99 -14.72 5.13 -6.66
CA GLU A 99 -14.29 4.34 -7.82
C GLU A 99 -13.12 5.00 -8.57
N PHE A 100 -13.17 6.33 -8.74
CA PHE A 100 -12.08 7.07 -9.39
C PHE A 100 -10.77 6.96 -8.60
N LEU A 101 -10.81 7.16 -7.27
CA LEU A 101 -9.63 6.96 -6.43
C LEU A 101 -9.15 5.50 -6.48
N CYS A 102 -10.09 4.56 -6.49
CA CYS A 102 -9.81 3.13 -6.50
C CYS A 102 -9.05 2.70 -7.76
N GLU A 103 -9.42 3.24 -8.93
CA GLU A 103 -8.77 2.94 -10.21
C GLU A 103 -7.41 3.65 -10.38
N HIS A 104 -7.25 4.85 -9.82
CA HIS A 104 -6.04 5.68 -9.95
C HIS A 104 -5.10 5.62 -8.73
N TYR A 105 -5.40 4.77 -7.74
CA TYR A 105 -4.64 4.71 -6.48
C TYR A 105 -3.13 4.54 -6.67
N TYR A 106 -2.73 3.77 -7.69
CA TYR A 106 -1.34 3.41 -7.94
C TYR A 106 -0.49 4.65 -8.20
N GLU A 107 -0.90 5.50 -9.16
CA GLU A 107 -0.14 6.71 -9.50
C GLU A 107 -0.13 7.75 -8.38
N PHE A 108 -1.20 7.82 -7.58
CA PHE A 108 -1.25 8.69 -6.41
C PHE A 108 -0.28 8.22 -5.33
N CYS A 109 -0.24 6.91 -5.05
CA CYS A 109 0.69 6.34 -4.08
C CYS A 109 2.15 6.48 -4.54
N ASP A 110 2.42 6.29 -5.84
CA ASP A 110 3.74 6.42 -6.45
C ASP A 110 4.25 7.87 -6.48
N SER A 111 3.33 8.84 -6.37
CA SER A 111 3.66 10.27 -6.26
C SER A 111 3.90 10.73 -4.82
N LEU A 112 3.69 9.87 -3.82
CA LEU A 112 3.75 10.21 -2.39
C LEU A 112 4.95 9.60 -1.67
N PRO A 113 5.66 10.37 -0.82
CA PRO A 113 6.63 9.82 0.13
C PRO A 113 5.99 8.78 1.06
N LEU A 114 6.74 7.74 1.45
CA LEU A 114 6.23 6.67 2.32
C LEU A 114 5.65 7.17 3.65
N ILE A 115 6.27 8.19 4.23
CA ILE A 115 5.84 8.81 5.50
C ILE A 115 4.48 9.51 5.44
N SER A 116 3.86 9.66 4.25
CA SER A 116 2.55 10.29 4.05
C SER A 116 1.38 9.36 4.45
N HIS A 117 1.47 8.71 5.61
CA HIS A 117 0.61 7.59 6.00
C HIS A 117 -0.90 7.91 5.91
N GLN A 118 -1.33 9.06 6.44
CA GLN A 118 -2.76 9.43 6.43
C GLN A 118 -3.30 9.62 5.01
N LEU A 119 -2.61 10.41 4.18
CA LEU A 119 -3.05 10.68 2.81
C LEU A 119 -3.07 9.41 1.97
N ARG A 120 -2.04 8.56 2.13
CA ARG A 120 -1.98 7.24 1.52
C ARG A 120 -3.14 6.35 1.98
N ASN A 121 -3.48 6.36 3.26
CA ASN A 121 -4.62 5.60 3.76
C ASN A 121 -5.95 6.11 3.21
N ILE A 122 -6.14 7.42 3.06
CA ILE A 122 -7.35 7.99 2.41
C ILE A 122 -7.52 7.41 1.02
N ILE A 123 -6.44 7.43 0.20
CA ILE A 123 -6.44 6.86 -1.15
C ILE A 123 -6.73 5.35 -1.11
N LEU A 124 -6.00 4.60 -0.27
CA LEU A 124 -6.07 3.14 -0.24
C LEU A 124 -7.33 2.58 0.45
N SER A 125 -8.10 3.43 1.12
CA SER A 125 -9.40 3.08 1.72
C SER A 125 -10.56 3.23 0.74
N SER A 126 -10.34 3.71 -0.48
CA SER A 126 -11.38 3.77 -1.51
C SER A 126 -11.74 2.38 -2.04
N PHE A 127 -13.02 2.13 -2.26
CA PHE A 127 -13.53 0.89 -2.87
C PHE A 127 -14.84 1.13 -3.62
N PRO A 128 -15.16 0.30 -4.63
CA PRO A 128 -16.42 0.40 -5.37
C PRO A 128 -17.64 0.32 -4.45
N LYS A 129 -18.63 1.21 -4.63
CA LYS A 129 -19.78 1.34 -3.71
C LYS A 129 -20.65 0.08 -3.57
N HIS A 130 -20.59 -0.83 -4.54
CA HIS A 130 -21.34 -2.08 -4.51
C HIS A 130 -20.68 -3.15 -3.61
N ILE A 131 -19.38 -3.02 -3.32
CA ILE A 131 -18.66 -3.97 -2.47
C ILE A 131 -18.97 -3.68 -1.01
N ARG A 132 -19.31 -4.72 -0.26
CA ARG A 132 -19.54 -4.64 1.19
C ARG A 132 -18.34 -5.22 1.92
N CYS A 133 -17.55 -4.35 2.54
CA CYS A 133 -16.44 -4.78 3.38
C CYS A 133 -16.97 -5.27 4.74
N PRO A 134 -16.79 -6.55 5.11
CA PRO A 134 -17.14 -7.02 6.45
C PRO A 134 -16.27 -6.32 7.48
N ASP A 135 -16.83 -6.02 8.66
CA ASP A 135 -16.09 -5.36 9.72
C ASP A 135 -14.95 -6.26 10.24
N PRO A 136 -13.65 -5.93 10.00
CA PRO A 136 -12.52 -6.74 10.45
C PRO A 136 -12.45 -6.91 11.95
N VAL A 137 -13.06 -5.97 12.67
CA VAL A 137 -12.99 -5.89 14.11
C VAL A 137 -13.86 -6.93 14.79
N LYS A 138 -15.09 -7.03 14.30
CA LYS A 138 -16.18 -7.78 14.93
C LYS A 138 -16.23 -9.23 14.50
N VAL A 139 -15.74 -9.53 13.30
CA VAL A 139 -15.86 -10.86 12.70
C VAL A 139 -14.47 -11.49 12.60
N ASN A 140 -14.36 -12.77 12.94
CA ASN A 140 -13.19 -13.55 12.56
C ASN A 140 -13.29 -13.86 11.06
N ILE A 141 -12.71 -13.00 10.23
CA ILE A 141 -12.85 -13.06 8.77
C ILE A 141 -11.96 -14.17 8.22
N LYS A 142 -12.59 -15.19 7.64
CA LYS A 142 -11.91 -16.10 6.71
C LYS A 142 -11.92 -15.46 5.32
N ILE A 143 -10.82 -14.81 4.95
CA ILE A 143 -10.72 -14.04 3.68
C ILE A 143 -11.10 -14.89 2.46
N ASP A 144 -10.72 -16.17 2.47
CA ASP A 144 -10.98 -17.14 1.40
C ASP A 144 -12.47 -17.37 1.11
N MET A 145 -13.35 -17.00 2.06
CA MET A 145 -14.80 -17.22 1.97
C MET A 145 -15.55 -15.98 1.46
N LEU A 146 -14.86 -14.89 1.13
CA LEU A 146 -15.49 -13.66 0.64
C LEU A 146 -15.75 -13.74 -0.86
N ASN A 147 -16.98 -13.48 -1.29
CA ASN A 147 -17.37 -13.56 -2.71
C ASN A 147 -16.50 -12.68 -3.61
N ASP A 148 -16.23 -11.45 -3.18
CA ASP A 148 -15.51 -10.44 -3.97
C ASP A 148 -14.00 -10.69 -4.04
N ILE A 149 -13.46 -11.65 -3.26
CA ILE A 149 -12.01 -11.91 -3.20
C ILE A 149 -11.44 -12.40 -4.53
N SER A 150 -12.30 -12.98 -5.36
CA SER A 150 -11.96 -13.49 -6.69
C SER A 150 -11.97 -12.43 -7.80
N THR A 151 -12.37 -11.19 -7.49
CA THR A 151 -12.44 -10.10 -8.48
C THR A 151 -11.12 -9.36 -8.58
N THR A 152 -10.58 -9.24 -9.79
CA THR A 152 -9.37 -8.46 -10.05
C THR A 152 -9.65 -6.97 -10.06
N PRO A 153 -8.94 -6.15 -9.26
CA PRO A 153 -9.18 -4.72 -9.22
C PRO A 153 -8.70 -4.05 -10.51
N THR A 154 -9.43 -3.03 -10.98
CA THR A 154 -8.99 -2.22 -12.12
C THR A 154 -7.92 -1.22 -11.70
N ILE A 155 -6.90 -1.05 -12.54
CA ILE A 155 -5.80 -0.10 -12.34
C ILE A 155 -5.64 0.68 -13.65
N SER A 156 -5.89 1.99 -13.62
CA SER A 156 -5.83 2.84 -14.82
C SER A 156 -4.40 3.13 -15.27
N TYR A 157 -3.45 3.12 -14.33
CA TYR A 157 -2.04 3.42 -14.61
C TYR A 157 -1.28 2.20 -15.16
N ASN A 158 -0.59 2.38 -16.28
CA ASN A 158 0.24 1.32 -16.87
C ASN A 158 1.61 1.22 -16.16
N TYR A 159 1.60 0.65 -14.95
CA TYR A 159 2.79 0.48 -14.12
C TYR A 159 3.89 -0.37 -14.77
N SER A 160 3.54 -1.25 -15.71
CA SER A 160 4.52 -2.12 -16.39
C SER A 160 5.58 -1.34 -17.18
N LEU A 161 5.28 -0.11 -17.59
CA LEU A 161 6.21 0.79 -18.26
C LEU A 161 7.39 1.22 -17.37
N ASN A 162 7.22 1.17 -16.04
CA ASN A 162 8.27 1.51 -15.08
C ASN A 162 9.27 0.35 -14.87
N ILE A 163 9.03 -0.84 -15.45
CA ILE A 163 9.98 -1.96 -15.41
C ILE A 163 11.03 -1.72 -16.49
N GLN A 164 12.09 -1.02 -16.11
CA GLN A 164 13.20 -0.63 -16.99
C GLN A 164 14.51 -1.21 -16.46
N PRO A 165 15.52 -1.45 -17.32
CA PRO A 165 15.46 -1.38 -18.78
C PRO A 165 14.65 -2.54 -19.40
N PRO A 166 14.30 -2.52 -20.71
CA PRO A 166 13.52 -3.59 -21.34
C PRO A 166 14.19 -4.97 -21.23
N LYS A 167 15.53 -5.01 -21.23
CA LYS A 167 16.31 -6.24 -20.99
C LYS A 167 16.00 -6.86 -19.63
N PHE A 168 15.84 -6.04 -18.58
CA PHE A 168 15.46 -6.51 -17.25
C PHE A 168 14.06 -7.15 -17.29
N LYS A 169 13.09 -6.51 -17.95
CA LYS A 169 11.74 -7.07 -18.12
C LYS A 169 11.77 -8.43 -18.83
N THR A 170 12.53 -8.55 -19.92
CA THR A 170 12.66 -9.83 -20.64
C THR A 170 13.27 -10.92 -19.76
N ASN A 171 14.29 -10.59 -18.95
CA ASN A 171 14.90 -11.53 -18.02
C ASN A 171 13.94 -11.94 -16.90
N LEU A 172 13.18 -10.98 -16.36
CA LEU A 172 12.11 -11.22 -15.39
C LEU A 172 11.07 -12.19 -15.94
N ASP A 173 10.54 -11.93 -17.14
CA ASP A 173 9.54 -12.80 -17.78
C ASP A 173 10.11 -14.20 -18.05
N SER A 174 11.38 -14.29 -18.45
CA SER A 174 12.08 -15.57 -18.63
C SER A 174 12.19 -16.34 -17.32
N TYR A 175 12.59 -15.68 -16.23
CA TYR A 175 12.72 -16.28 -14.92
C TYR A 175 11.36 -16.74 -14.37
N LEU A 176 10.31 -15.91 -14.47
CA LEU A 176 8.97 -16.27 -14.03
C LEU A 176 8.41 -17.52 -14.76
N ARG A 177 8.75 -17.69 -16.03
CA ARG A 177 8.30 -18.83 -16.85
C ARG A 177 9.14 -20.10 -16.63
N THR A 178 10.46 -19.95 -16.51
CA THR A 178 11.40 -21.10 -16.57
C THR A 178 12.06 -21.41 -15.22
N ARG A 179 11.89 -20.53 -14.22
CA ARG A 179 12.58 -20.56 -12.92
C ARG A 179 14.11 -20.63 -13.06
N SER A 180 14.65 -20.06 -14.14
CA SER A 180 16.07 -20.10 -14.51
C SER A 180 16.49 -18.83 -15.25
N PRO A 181 17.75 -18.37 -15.10
CA PRO A 181 18.76 -18.86 -14.17
C PRO A 181 18.56 -18.32 -12.75
N VAL A 182 19.01 -19.05 -11.72
CA VAL A 182 18.96 -18.61 -10.32
C VAL A 182 19.78 -17.33 -10.08
N THR A 183 20.82 -17.09 -10.88
CA THR A 183 21.64 -15.87 -10.84
C THR A 183 20.83 -14.59 -11.09
N PHE A 184 19.66 -14.69 -11.74
CA PHE A 184 18.75 -13.56 -11.89
C PHE A 184 18.37 -12.97 -10.52
N LEU A 185 18.14 -13.81 -9.50
CA LEU A 185 17.77 -13.37 -8.16
C LEU A 185 18.87 -12.51 -7.52
N SER A 186 20.14 -12.91 -7.65
CA SER A 186 21.27 -12.12 -7.14
C SER A 186 21.47 -10.79 -7.87
N GLU A 187 21.00 -10.67 -9.11
CA GLU A 187 21.07 -9.42 -9.87
C GLU A 187 19.92 -8.45 -9.55
N LEU A 188 18.81 -8.94 -8.99
CA LEU A 188 17.60 -8.14 -8.74
C LEU A 188 17.89 -6.85 -7.97
N ARG A 189 18.65 -6.95 -6.87
CA ARG A 189 19.01 -5.79 -6.06
C ARG A 189 19.74 -4.74 -6.88
N SER A 190 20.71 -5.16 -7.69
CA SER A 190 21.51 -4.27 -8.54
C SER A 190 20.62 -3.56 -9.57
N TYR A 191 19.66 -4.26 -10.18
CA TYR A 191 18.69 -3.63 -11.08
C TYR A 191 17.82 -2.60 -10.36
N LEU A 192 17.33 -2.89 -9.15
CA LEU A 192 16.50 -1.98 -8.38
C LEU A 192 17.25 -0.72 -7.89
N GLN A 193 18.58 -0.76 -7.82
CA GLN A 193 19.42 0.40 -7.49
C GLN A 193 19.73 1.27 -8.72
N GLN A 194 19.49 0.77 -9.95
CA GLN A 194 19.70 1.57 -11.15
C GLN A 194 18.62 2.65 -11.30
N GLY A 195 19.07 3.89 -11.55
CA GLY A 195 18.16 5.03 -11.66
C GLY A 195 17.45 5.34 -10.34
N ALA A 196 18.17 5.22 -9.22
CA ALA A 196 17.63 5.49 -7.90
C ALA A 196 17.00 6.90 -7.80
N ASP A 197 15.89 6.98 -7.07
CA ASP A 197 15.19 8.24 -6.89
C ASP A 197 16.00 9.20 -5.99
N PRO A 198 15.86 10.53 -6.16
CA PRO A 198 16.57 11.49 -5.31
C PRO A 198 16.27 11.27 -3.82
N GLY A 199 17.33 11.01 -3.04
CA GLY A 199 17.27 10.72 -1.60
C GLY A 199 16.98 9.25 -1.25
N SER A 200 17.08 8.33 -2.21
CA SER A 200 16.89 6.89 -2.06
C SER A 200 18.05 6.14 -2.70
N HIS A 201 18.41 4.96 -2.19
CA HIS A 201 19.36 4.05 -2.84
C HIS A 201 18.70 3.22 -3.95
N TYR A 202 17.37 3.31 -4.07
CA TYR A 202 16.56 2.48 -4.95
C TYR A 202 15.66 3.31 -5.87
N ASN A 203 15.35 2.74 -7.02
CA ASN A 203 14.32 3.21 -7.92
C ASN A 203 12.95 2.74 -7.40
N ILE A 204 12.26 3.63 -6.68
CA ILE A 204 11.05 3.28 -5.94
C ILE A 204 9.93 2.90 -6.91
N ARG A 205 9.82 3.62 -8.05
CA ARG A 205 8.78 3.36 -9.05
C ARG A 205 8.94 2.00 -9.72
N MET A 206 10.18 1.63 -10.04
CA MET A 206 10.51 0.32 -10.59
C MET A 206 10.23 -0.79 -9.58
N LEU A 207 10.59 -0.57 -8.30
CA LEU A 207 10.29 -1.52 -7.22
C LEU A 207 8.77 -1.72 -7.06
N ASN A 208 7.99 -0.64 -7.01
CA ASN A 208 6.53 -0.70 -6.94
C ASN A 208 5.94 -1.48 -8.13
N ALA A 209 6.46 -1.23 -9.34
CA ALA A 209 5.99 -1.88 -10.56
C ALA A 209 6.36 -3.37 -10.59
N LEU A 210 7.58 -3.73 -10.15
CA LEU A 210 8.05 -5.10 -10.04
C LEU A 210 7.14 -5.90 -9.10
N VAL A 211 6.84 -5.35 -7.91
CA VAL A 211 6.01 -6.03 -6.89
C VAL A 211 4.62 -6.36 -7.44
N LEU A 212 3.94 -5.38 -8.02
CA LEU A 212 2.62 -5.59 -8.60
C LEU A 212 2.66 -6.51 -9.84
N TYR A 213 3.68 -6.37 -10.68
CA TYR A 213 3.83 -7.19 -11.87
C TYR A 213 4.03 -8.67 -11.53
N VAL A 214 4.95 -8.99 -10.61
CA VAL A 214 5.17 -10.37 -10.16
C VAL A 214 3.90 -10.98 -9.57
N ALA A 215 3.15 -10.24 -8.76
CA ALA A 215 1.89 -10.71 -8.21
C ALA A 215 0.82 -10.96 -9.28
N THR A 216 0.69 -10.08 -10.27
CA THR A 216 -0.29 -10.26 -11.36
C THR A 216 0.07 -11.42 -12.29
N GLN A 217 1.36 -11.65 -12.55
CA GLN A 217 1.82 -12.85 -13.26
C GLN A 217 1.50 -14.11 -12.44
N ALA A 218 1.77 -14.09 -11.13
CA ALA A 218 1.45 -15.21 -10.25
C ALA A 218 -0.05 -15.55 -10.30
N LEU A 219 -0.91 -14.55 -10.12
CA LEU A 219 -2.37 -14.69 -10.18
C LEU A 219 -2.87 -15.22 -11.52
N SER A 220 -2.19 -14.92 -12.63
CA SER A 220 -2.54 -15.47 -13.94
C SER A 220 -2.25 -16.97 -14.09
N THR A 221 -1.34 -17.51 -13.27
CA THR A 221 -0.95 -18.94 -13.30
C THR A 221 -1.70 -19.80 -12.28
N ILE A 222 -2.35 -19.19 -11.29
CA ILE A 222 -3.05 -19.91 -10.23
C ILE A 222 -4.37 -20.47 -10.79
N ASN A 223 -4.59 -21.76 -10.55
CA ASN A 223 -5.84 -22.42 -10.90
C ASN A 223 -6.84 -22.26 -9.74
N ASN A 224 -8.02 -21.71 -9.99
CA ASN A 224 -9.07 -21.41 -8.99
C ASN A 224 -9.58 -22.64 -8.19
N LYS A 225 -9.11 -23.84 -8.49
CA LYS A 225 -9.49 -25.09 -7.82
C LYS A 225 -8.65 -25.44 -6.59
N GLN A 226 -7.51 -24.77 -6.37
CA GLN A 226 -6.63 -25.05 -5.23
C GLN A 226 -6.62 -23.90 -4.22
N PRO A 227 -6.42 -24.19 -2.91
CA PRO A 227 -6.20 -23.16 -1.91
C PRO A 227 -5.01 -22.27 -2.28
N LEU A 228 -5.16 -20.96 -2.14
CA LEU A 228 -4.12 -19.98 -2.53
C LEU A 228 -2.76 -20.32 -1.89
N MET A 229 -2.78 -20.68 -0.60
CA MET A 229 -1.61 -21.09 0.16
C MET A 229 -0.75 -22.13 -0.54
N SER A 230 -1.34 -23.25 -0.96
CA SER A 230 -0.62 -24.31 -1.66
C SER A 230 -0.19 -23.92 -3.08
N SER A 231 -0.85 -22.94 -3.68
CA SER A 231 -0.64 -22.56 -5.08
C SER A 231 0.42 -21.48 -5.27
N ILE A 232 0.77 -20.70 -4.23
CA ILE A 232 1.73 -19.61 -4.37
C ILE A 232 3.09 -19.87 -3.74
N THR A 233 3.16 -20.76 -2.74
CA THR A 233 4.42 -21.18 -2.12
C THR A 233 5.25 -22.00 -3.11
N HIS A 234 6.59 -21.89 -3.04
CA HIS A 234 7.53 -22.62 -3.90
C HIS A 234 7.39 -22.36 -5.41
N THR A 235 6.97 -21.15 -5.78
CA THR A 235 6.88 -20.69 -7.17
C THR A 235 8.01 -19.71 -7.51
N ALA A 236 8.34 -19.54 -8.81
CA ALA A 236 9.30 -18.52 -9.26
C ALA A 236 8.94 -17.10 -8.79
N HIS A 237 7.63 -16.81 -8.65
CA HIS A 237 7.13 -15.55 -8.13
C HIS A 237 7.49 -15.35 -6.65
N MET A 238 7.30 -16.39 -5.84
CA MET A 238 7.65 -16.36 -4.42
C MET A 238 9.16 -16.33 -4.20
N ASP A 239 9.95 -17.01 -5.05
CA ASP A 239 11.41 -16.95 -5.00
C ASP A 239 11.91 -15.50 -5.10
N ILE A 240 11.31 -14.69 -5.97
CA ILE A 240 11.62 -13.25 -6.08
C ILE A 240 11.31 -12.54 -4.76
N PHE A 241 10.13 -12.73 -4.18
CA PHE A 241 9.76 -12.03 -2.94
C PHE A 241 10.59 -12.47 -1.74
N GLN A 242 10.87 -13.76 -1.59
CA GLN A 242 11.76 -14.26 -0.53
C GLN A 242 13.18 -13.73 -0.71
N ASN A 243 13.71 -13.73 -1.94
CA ASN A 243 15.03 -13.16 -2.22
C ASN A 243 15.08 -11.67 -1.89
N LEU A 244 14.11 -10.87 -2.32
CA LEU A 244 14.05 -9.44 -1.99
C LEU A 244 13.91 -9.19 -0.47
N ALA A 245 13.17 -10.04 0.24
CA ALA A 245 13.00 -9.91 1.69
C ALA A 245 14.30 -10.20 2.48
N VAL A 246 15.23 -10.96 1.91
CA VAL A 246 16.51 -11.36 2.55
C VAL A 246 17.69 -10.52 2.05
N ASP A 247 17.81 -10.31 0.74
CA ASP A 247 18.98 -9.71 0.09
C ASP A 247 18.99 -8.17 0.09
N LEU A 248 17.82 -7.54 0.18
CA LEU A 248 17.74 -6.09 0.31
C LEU A 248 18.21 -5.63 1.69
N ASP A 249 18.83 -4.45 1.73
CA ASP A 249 19.15 -3.79 2.99
C ASP A 249 17.88 -3.26 3.69
N THR A 250 18.05 -2.62 4.85
CA THR A 250 16.94 -2.09 5.66
C THR A 250 16.05 -1.11 4.87
N GLU A 251 16.63 -0.26 4.03
CA GLU A 251 15.87 0.68 3.20
C GLU A 251 15.11 -0.05 2.09
N GLY A 252 15.80 -0.91 1.33
CA GLY A 252 15.18 -1.68 0.26
C GLY A 252 14.03 -2.55 0.76
N ARG A 253 14.21 -3.23 1.90
CA ARG A 253 13.13 -4.02 2.54
C ARG A 253 11.97 -3.14 2.97
N TYR A 254 12.22 -1.96 3.52
CA TYR A 254 11.17 -1.02 3.91
C TYR A 254 10.35 -0.53 2.71
N LEU A 255 11.01 -0.22 1.59
CA LEU A 255 10.37 0.13 0.31
C LEU A 255 9.55 -1.04 -0.23
N PHE A 256 10.14 -2.24 -0.28
CA PHE A 256 9.52 -3.48 -0.78
C PHE A 256 8.24 -3.84 -0.01
N LEU A 257 8.31 -3.85 1.32
CA LEU A 257 7.16 -4.14 2.17
C LEU A 257 6.06 -3.08 2.03
N ASN A 258 6.43 -1.80 1.90
CA ASN A 258 5.46 -0.74 1.62
C ASN A 258 4.79 -0.91 0.25
N ALA A 259 5.53 -1.32 -0.78
CA ALA A 259 4.99 -1.62 -2.10
C ALA A 259 3.91 -2.72 -2.03
N MET A 260 4.18 -3.80 -1.29
CA MET A 260 3.18 -4.85 -1.02
C MET A 260 1.99 -4.31 -0.23
N ALA A 261 2.24 -3.54 0.83
CA ALA A 261 1.20 -3.00 1.70
C ALA A 261 0.25 -2.03 0.97
N ASN A 262 0.69 -1.37 -0.10
CA ASN A 262 -0.17 -0.52 -0.93
C ASN A 262 -1.32 -1.31 -1.60
N HIS A 263 -1.19 -2.63 -1.71
CA HIS A 263 -2.21 -3.49 -2.30
C HIS A 263 -3.18 -4.11 -1.27
N LEU A 264 -2.98 -3.85 0.02
CA LEU A 264 -3.89 -4.24 1.10
C LEU A 264 -5.08 -3.26 1.19
N ARG A 265 -6.03 -3.35 0.24
CA ARG A 265 -7.15 -2.42 0.04
C ARG A 265 -8.49 -3.08 0.41
N TYR A 266 -9.49 -3.04 -0.45
CA TYR A 266 -10.77 -3.73 -0.22
C TYR A 266 -10.69 -5.21 -0.64
N PRO A 267 -11.70 -6.06 -0.39
CA PRO A 267 -11.71 -7.44 -0.87
C PRO A 267 -11.55 -7.52 -2.39
N ASN A 268 -10.43 -8.07 -2.85
CA ASN A 268 -10.09 -8.32 -4.26
C ASN A 268 -8.88 -9.29 -4.34
N THR A 269 -8.57 -9.79 -5.54
CA THR A 269 -7.51 -10.80 -5.74
C THR A 269 -6.13 -10.32 -5.31
N HIS A 270 -5.79 -9.05 -5.54
CA HIS A 270 -4.48 -8.50 -5.16
C HIS A 270 -4.38 -8.39 -3.64
N THR A 271 -5.41 -7.88 -2.98
CA THR A 271 -5.44 -7.77 -1.51
C THR A 271 -5.31 -9.13 -0.86
N HIS A 272 -5.97 -10.16 -1.40
CA HIS A 272 -5.81 -11.54 -0.95
C HIS A 272 -4.38 -12.04 -1.09
N TYR A 273 -3.82 -11.90 -2.30
CA TYR A 273 -2.47 -12.36 -2.64
C TYR A 273 -1.40 -11.69 -1.78
N PHE A 274 -1.45 -10.36 -1.61
CA PHE A 274 -0.47 -9.63 -0.82
C PHE A 274 -0.66 -9.81 0.68
N SER A 275 -1.91 -9.95 1.17
CA SER A 275 -2.16 -10.30 2.57
C SER A 275 -1.50 -11.63 2.90
N TYR A 276 -1.74 -12.66 2.07
CA TYR A 276 -1.12 -13.96 2.26
C TYR A 276 0.41 -13.89 2.15
N THR A 277 0.94 -13.24 1.10
CA THR A 277 2.40 -13.16 0.87
C THR A 277 3.10 -12.49 2.05
N ILE A 278 2.55 -11.42 2.63
CA ILE A 278 3.12 -10.76 3.80
C ILE A 278 3.13 -11.69 5.02
N LEU A 279 2.03 -12.41 5.28
CA LEU A 279 1.94 -13.36 6.39
C LEU A 279 2.90 -14.54 6.21
N TYR A 280 3.07 -15.02 4.98
CA TYR A 280 4.02 -16.07 4.63
C TYR A 280 5.46 -15.61 4.83
N LEU A 281 5.83 -14.43 4.34
CA LEU A 281 7.17 -13.85 4.56
C LEU A 281 7.47 -13.66 6.05
N PHE A 282 6.47 -13.31 6.86
CA PHE A 282 6.63 -13.23 8.31
C PHE A 282 6.87 -14.61 8.94
N ALA A 283 6.09 -15.62 8.54
CA ALA A 283 6.18 -16.98 9.07
C ALA A 283 7.53 -17.66 8.73
N GLU A 284 7.99 -17.50 7.50
CA GLU A 284 9.22 -18.12 6.96
C GLU A 284 10.48 -17.26 7.17
N ALA A 285 10.36 -16.11 7.84
CA ALA A 285 11.50 -15.25 8.09
C ALA A 285 12.50 -15.93 9.05
N ASN A 286 13.73 -16.09 8.57
CA ASN A 286 14.87 -16.55 9.38
C ASN A 286 15.49 -15.44 10.25
N SER A 287 15.05 -14.19 10.09
CA SER A 287 15.59 -13.02 10.79
C SER A 287 14.47 -12.24 11.47
N GLU A 288 14.61 -11.96 12.77
CA GLU A 288 13.66 -11.11 13.50
C GLU A 288 13.60 -9.69 12.91
N ALA A 289 14.69 -9.20 12.31
CA ALA A 289 14.70 -7.87 11.69
C ALA A 289 13.68 -7.76 10.54
N LEU A 290 13.48 -8.83 9.76
CA LEU A 290 12.44 -8.85 8.72
C LEU A 290 11.04 -8.86 9.34
N GLN A 291 10.84 -9.66 10.38
CA GLN A 291 9.56 -9.74 11.11
C GLN A 291 9.18 -8.39 11.74
N GLU A 292 10.14 -7.72 12.38
CA GLU A 292 9.97 -6.39 12.94
C GLU A 292 9.61 -5.36 11.86
N GLN A 293 10.30 -5.38 10.71
CA GLN A 293 9.98 -4.46 9.60
C GLN A 293 8.58 -4.68 9.03
N ILE A 294 8.13 -5.94 8.90
CA ILE A 294 6.76 -6.26 8.47
C ILE A 294 5.75 -5.63 9.45
N VAL A 295 5.95 -5.86 10.76
CA VAL A 295 5.08 -5.31 11.80
C VAL A 295 5.09 -3.78 11.76
N ARG A 296 6.27 -3.16 11.64
CA ARG A 296 6.44 -1.70 11.56
C ARG A 296 5.67 -1.09 10.39
N VAL A 297 5.79 -1.65 9.19
CA VAL A 297 5.12 -1.14 7.98
C VAL A 297 3.60 -1.21 8.11
N LEU A 298 3.06 -2.27 8.71
CA LEU A 298 1.63 -2.37 8.96
C LEU A 298 1.20 -1.38 10.06
N LEU A 299 1.96 -1.30 11.14
CA LEU A 299 1.64 -0.51 12.32
C LEU A 299 1.70 0.99 12.06
N GLU A 300 2.73 1.51 11.40
CA GLU A 300 2.87 2.95 11.11
C GLU A 300 1.68 3.50 10.33
N ARG A 301 1.08 2.65 9.47
CA ARG A 301 -0.13 2.97 8.73
C ARG A 301 -1.41 2.89 9.59
N LEU A 302 -1.44 2.08 10.64
CA LEU A 302 -2.57 1.99 11.56
C LEU A 302 -2.57 3.05 12.66
N VAL A 303 -1.40 3.59 13.03
CA VAL A 303 -1.30 4.74 13.96
C VAL A 303 -1.78 6.04 13.34
N ALA A 304 -1.70 6.16 12.02
CA ALA A 304 -2.20 7.32 11.31
C ALA A 304 -3.71 7.51 11.55
N ASN A 305 -4.15 8.77 11.47
CA ASN A 305 -5.57 9.12 11.55
C ASN A 305 -6.38 8.35 10.49
N ARG A 306 -7.62 8.02 10.84
CA ARG A 306 -8.59 7.37 9.95
C ARG A 306 -8.76 8.14 8.62
N PRO A 307 -9.13 7.45 7.53
CA PRO A 307 -9.53 6.04 7.43
C PRO A 307 -8.35 5.06 7.44
N HIS A 308 -8.65 3.75 7.55
CA HIS A 308 -7.68 2.66 7.44
C HIS A 308 -8.15 1.68 6.36
N PRO A 309 -7.28 1.25 5.43
CA PRO A 309 -7.66 0.27 4.42
C PRO A 309 -8.09 -1.06 5.03
N TRP A 310 -9.13 -1.66 4.48
CA TRP A 310 -9.74 -2.88 5.01
C TRP A 310 -8.74 -4.04 5.09
N GLY A 311 -8.01 -4.31 4.01
CA GLY A 311 -7.04 -5.38 3.88
C GLY A 311 -5.86 -5.17 4.81
N LEU A 312 -5.44 -3.92 5.03
CA LEU A 312 -4.39 -3.59 5.99
C LEU A 312 -4.80 -4.04 7.40
N LEU A 313 -6.03 -3.68 7.82
CA LEU A 313 -6.58 -4.12 9.11
C LEU A 313 -6.68 -5.64 9.18
N VAL A 314 -7.21 -6.28 8.14
CA VAL A 314 -7.38 -7.74 8.11
C VAL A 314 -6.05 -8.48 8.23
N THR A 315 -5.05 -8.12 7.41
CA THR A 315 -3.71 -8.74 7.46
C THR A 315 -3.08 -8.56 8.83
N PHE A 316 -3.20 -7.36 9.41
CA PHE A 316 -2.64 -7.09 10.72
C PHE A 316 -3.34 -7.85 11.86
N LEU A 317 -4.66 -7.95 11.81
CA LEU A 317 -5.43 -8.72 12.79
C LEU A 317 -5.13 -10.22 12.69
N GLU A 318 -4.93 -10.75 11.49
CA GLU A 318 -4.48 -12.13 11.30
C GLU A 318 -3.09 -12.34 11.92
N LEU A 319 -2.15 -11.41 11.68
CA LEU A 319 -0.81 -11.44 12.28
C LEU A 319 -0.86 -11.46 13.82
N VAL A 320 -1.79 -10.70 14.40
CA VAL A 320 -1.97 -10.58 15.85
C VAL A 320 -2.72 -11.76 16.48
N ARG A 321 -3.76 -12.26 15.80
CA ARG A 321 -4.71 -13.25 16.36
C ARG A 321 -4.30 -14.69 16.07
N ASN A 322 -3.55 -14.95 15.00
CA ASN A 322 -3.17 -16.30 14.63
C ASN A 322 -2.03 -16.83 15.51
N PRO A 323 -2.28 -17.82 16.38
CA PRO A 323 -1.29 -18.31 17.32
C PRO A 323 -0.10 -19.00 16.61
N ASN A 324 -0.28 -19.48 15.38
CA ASN A 324 0.79 -20.15 14.63
C ASN A 324 1.90 -19.19 14.19
N LEU A 325 1.58 -17.89 14.03
CA LEU A 325 2.57 -16.87 13.67
C LEU A 325 3.43 -16.46 14.88
N LYS A 326 2.96 -16.73 16.11
CA LYS A 326 3.71 -16.50 17.34
C LYS A 326 4.27 -15.07 17.48
N LEU A 327 3.54 -14.06 16.99
CA LEU A 327 3.97 -12.65 17.07
C LEU A 327 4.33 -12.25 18.51
N TRP A 328 3.46 -12.57 19.46
CA TRP A 328 3.59 -12.16 20.86
C TRP A 328 4.80 -12.77 21.59
N SER A 329 5.38 -13.85 21.06
CA SER A 329 6.57 -14.47 21.64
C SER A 329 7.89 -13.93 21.09
N ARG A 330 7.85 -12.97 20.15
CA ARG A 330 9.06 -12.37 19.55
C ARG A 330 9.71 -11.38 20.49
N GLU A 331 11.05 -11.27 20.46
CA GLU A 331 11.78 -10.44 21.40
C GLU A 331 11.43 -8.96 21.23
N PHE A 332 11.36 -8.46 19.99
CA PHE A 332 11.02 -7.05 19.71
C PHE A 332 9.64 -6.62 20.24
N MET A 333 8.71 -7.57 20.43
CA MET A 333 7.39 -7.29 21.02
C MET A 333 7.45 -7.12 22.54
N SER A 334 8.49 -7.65 23.19
CA SER A 334 8.68 -7.54 24.64
C SER A 334 9.34 -6.23 25.06
N ILE A 335 10.09 -5.58 24.14
CA ILE A 335 10.98 -4.44 24.42
C ILE A 335 10.20 -3.12 24.62
N SER A 336 9.04 -2.95 24.00
CA SER A 336 8.27 -1.70 24.09
C SER A 336 6.86 -1.89 24.67
N PRO A 337 6.61 -1.41 25.90
CA PRO A 337 5.26 -1.32 26.46
C PRO A 337 4.33 -0.42 25.64
N ASP A 338 4.86 0.54 24.89
CA ASP A 338 4.10 1.43 24.03
C ASP A 338 3.59 0.71 22.79
N VAL A 339 4.40 -0.15 22.17
CA VAL A 339 3.94 -1.03 21.08
C VAL A 339 2.83 -1.94 21.59
N LYS A 340 3.00 -2.58 22.76
CA LYS A 340 1.93 -3.39 23.36
C LYS A 340 0.66 -2.59 23.61
N ARG A 341 0.75 -1.37 24.16
CA ARG A 341 -0.42 -0.50 24.40
C ARG A 341 -1.08 -0.01 23.11
N LEU A 342 -0.30 0.30 22.09
CA LEU A 342 -0.80 0.71 20.78
C LEU A 342 -1.54 -0.44 20.10
N LEU A 343 -0.94 -1.63 20.10
CA LEU A 343 -1.57 -2.86 19.63
C LEU A 343 -2.84 -3.16 20.43
N ALA A 344 -2.76 -3.06 21.75
CA ALA A 344 -3.89 -3.23 22.64
C ALA A 344 -4.99 -2.21 22.34
N THR A 345 -4.68 -0.95 22.00
CA THR A 345 -5.69 0.06 21.63
C THR A 345 -6.33 -0.27 20.27
N LEU A 346 -5.52 -0.71 19.32
CA LEU A 346 -5.96 -1.23 18.03
C LEU A 346 -6.71 -2.57 18.15
N THR A 347 -6.67 -3.24 19.30
CA THR A 347 -7.38 -4.50 19.57
C THR A 347 -8.41 -4.40 20.70
N HIS A 348 -8.51 -3.33 21.48
CA HIS A 348 -9.47 -3.17 22.60
C HIS A 348 -10.80 -2.56 22.14
N GLY A 349 -10.87 -2.09 20.89
CA GLY A 349 -12.12 -2.10 20.13
C GLY A 349 -12.57 -3.51 19.68
N PHE A 350 -11.81 -4.55 20.04
CA PHE A 350 -11.90 -5.93 19.57
C PHE A 350 -11.87 -6.89 20.80
N PRO A 351 -12.38 -8.13 20.72
CA PRO A 351 -12.51 -8.99 21.91
C PRO A 351 -11.15 -9.44 22.49
N GLN A 352 -11.13 -9.64 23.81
CA GLN A 352 -9.98 -9.73 24.71
C GLN A 352 -8.93 -10.82 24.39
N PHE A 353 -7.68 -10.49 24.72
CA PHE A 353 -6.51 -11.36 24.70
C PHE A 353 -6.68 -12.59 25.61
N PRO A 354 -6.17 -13.77 25.21
CA PRO A 354 -5.96 -14.86 26.15
C PRO A 354 -4.82 -14.46 27.11
N THR A 355 -5.17 -14.23 28.37
CA THR A 355 -4.20 -14.13 29.47
C THR A 355 -3.54 -15.48 29.66
N SER A 356 -2.26 -15.61 29.34
CA SER A 356 -1.47 -16.76 29.79
C SER A 356 -1.44 -16.78 31.33
N PRO A 357 -1.62 -17.93 31.99
CA PRO A 357 -1.57 -18.01 33.43
C PRO A 357 -0.13 -17.80 33.90
N MET A 358 0.15 -16.66 34.52
CA MET A 358 1.38 -16.51 35.31
C MET A 358 1.28 -17.44 36.53
N SER A 359 2.17 -18.42 36.57
CA SER A 359 2.42 -19.28 37.72
C SER A 359 2.86 -18.43 38.92
N THR A 360 1.95 -18.22 39.86
CA THR A 360 2.26 -17.68 41.18
C THR A 360 2.88 -18.81 42.01
N GLN A 361 4.22 -18.90 42.02
CA GLN A 361 4.92 -19.58 43.09
C GLN A 361 4.81 -18.70 44.35
N GLN A 362 3.97 -19.12 45.30
CA GLN A 362 4.00 -18.59 46.66
C GLN A 362 5.28 -19.05 47.38
N PRO A 363 6.01 -18.17 48.08
CA PRO A 363 7.07 -18.61 48.97
C PRO A 363 6.46 -19.19 50.24
N ALA A 364 6.84 -20.42 50.57
CA ALA A 364 6.51 -21.08 51.82
C ALA A 364 7.07 -20.27 53.01
N ILE A 365 6.17 -19.77 53.86
CA ILE A 365 6.52 -19.20 55.15
C ILE A 365 6.80 -20.38 56.09
N VAL A 366 8.08 -20.64 56.32
CA VAL A 366 8.55 -21.44 57.46
C VAL A 366 8.44 -20.57 58.70
N LYS A 367 7.75 -21.07 59.74
CA LYS A 367 7.96 -20.69 61.16
C LYS A 367 7.44 -21.83 62.06
N PRO A 368 7.98 -21.92 63.29
CA PRO A 368 8.66 -23.09 63.85
C PRO A 368 7.76 -24.22 64.35
#